data_AF-A0A7V7ZP04-F1
#
_entry.id   AF-A0A7V7ZP04-F1
#
_cell.length_a   1.000
_cell.length_b   1.000
_cell.length_c   1.000
_cell.angle_alpha   90.00
_cell.angle_beta   90.00
_cell.angle_gamma   90.00
#
_symmetry.space_group_name_H-M   'P 1'
#
loop_
_entity.id
_entity.type
_entity.pdbx_description
1 polymer ?
#
loop_
_entity_poly.entity_id
_entity_poly.type
_entity_poly.pdbx_seq_one_letter_code
_entity_poly.pdbx_strand_id
1 'polypeptide(L)'
;MRTSLQAAKELFFSYDCRAFFMAHDGVYETYQSYHVSREQEQAWRAEFIEHWCALLSCDDLGALQHLWYAEATEALPLLTAQASQGDSYAQLWYATAIWELAATNPTRYHAEQRHAIQLWRTLLAQPIWLTEQHQAAIRALGSAPLSYESYIRDQAAHCLREKAGVLP
;
A
#
# COMPACT_ATOMS: atom_id res chain seq x y z
N MET A 1 -22.83 -24.53 8.95
CA MET A 1 -23.43 -23.30 8.40
C MET A 1 -22.58 -22.12 8.87
N ARG A 2 -21.96 -21.36 7.96
CA ARG A 2 -21.38 -20.06 8.33
C ARG A 2 -22.52 -19.15 8.77
N THR A 3 -22.34 -18.37 9.83
CA THR A 3 -23.29 -17.32 10.17
C THR A 3 -23.26 -16.26 9.07
N SER A 4 -24.39 -15.60 8.82
CA SER A 4 -24.48 -14.49 7.85
C SER A 4 -23.39 -13.44 8.08
N LEU A 5 -23.06 -13.19 9.35
CA LEU A 5 -22.04 -12.23 9.77
C LEU A 5 -20.60 -12.64 9.38
N GLN A 6 -20.26 -13.94 9.46
CA GLN A 6 -18.95 -14.44 9.05
C GLN A 6 -18.76 -14.29 7.52
N ALA A 7 -19.81 -14.58 6.74
CA ALA A 7 -19.78 -14.40 5.29
C ALA A 7 -19.64 -12.92 4.89
N ALA A 8 -20.35 -12.02 5.57
CA ALA A 8 -20.18 -10.58 5.42
C ALA A 8 -18.74 -10.13 5.66
N LYS A 9 -18.12 -10.58 6.76
CA LYS A 9 -16.74 -10.22 7.09
C LYS A 9 -15.74 -10.73 6.07
N GLU A 10 -15.87 -11.97 5.63
CA GLU A 10 -15.02 -12.55 4.58
C GLU A 10 -15.13 -11.75 3.28
N LEU A 11 -16.34 -11.36 2.89
CA LEU A 11 -16.55 -10.50 1.75
C LEU A 11 -15.90 -9.13 1.95
N PHE A 12 -16.11 -8.50 3.11
CA PHE A 12 -15.50 -7.22 3.46
C PHE A 12 -13.97 -7.24 3.37
N PHE A 13 -13.34 -8.31 3.87
CA PHE A 13 -11.89 -8.48 3.83
C PHE A 13 -11.35 -8.77 2.44
N SER A 14 -12.09 -9.51 1.61
CA SER A 14 -11.67 -9.80 0.22
C SER A 14 -11.58 -8.56 -0.68
N TYR A 15 -12.18 -7.45 -0.24
CA TYR A 15 -12.17 -6.16 -0.93
C TYR A 15 -11.47 -5.07 -0.09
N ASP A 16 -10.50 -5.45 0.73
CA ASP A 16 -9.64 -4.54 1.51
C ASP A 16 -10.43 -3.54 2.36
N CYS A 17 -11.56 -3.97 2.91
CA CYS A 17 -12.46 -3.13 3.70
C CYS A 17 -13.04 -1.92 2.92
N ARG A 18 -13.06 -1.97 1.58
CA ARG A 18 -13.55 -0.88 0.72
C ARG A 18 -14.77 -1.27 -0.09
N ALA A 19 -15.89 -0.63 0.25
CA ALA A 19 -17.13 -0.72 -0.51
C ALA A 19 -16.98 -0.29 -1.98
N PHE A 20 -16.05 0.63 -2.30
CA PHE A 20 -15.78 1.04 -3.67
C PHE A 20 -15.35 -0.14 -4.55
N PHE A 21 -14.51 -1.05 -4.04
CA PHE A 21 -14.08 -2.23 -4.80
C PHE A 21 -15.16 -3.29 -4.91
N MET A 22 -16.25 -3.18 -4.15
CA MET A 22 -17.42 -4.06 -4.26
C MET A 22 -18.46 -3.57 -5.29
N ALA A 23 -18.24 -2.40 -5.91
CA ALA A 23 -19.20 -1.76 -6.81
C ALA A 23 -19.22 -2.41 -8.20
N HIS A 24 -19.33 -3.75 -8.26
CA HIS A 24 -19.48 -4.53 -9.47
C HIS A 24 -20.26 -5.81 -9.16
N ASP A 25 -20.90 -6.39 -10.19
CA ASP A 25 -21.53 -7.73 -10.17
C ASP A 25 -22.47 -8.04 -8.98
N GLY A 26 -23.13 -7.03 -8.41
CA GLY A 26 -24.07 -7.23 -7.29
C GLY A 26 -23.39 -7.50 -5.94
N VAL A 27 -22.07 -7.36 -5.85
CA VAL A 27 -21.29 -7.69 -4.65
C VAL A 27 -21.62 -6.75 -3.50
N TYR A 28 -21.70 -5.44 -3.77
CA TYR A 28 -22.05 -4.45 -2.75
C TYR A 28 -23.48 -4.65 -2.22
N GLU A 29 -24.44 -4.97 -3.09
CA GLU A 29 -25.83 -5.26 -2.72
C GLU A 29 -25.91 -6.53 -1.88
N THR A 30 -25.13 -7.56 -2.24
CA THR A 30 -24.98 -8.78 -1.44
C THR A 30 -24.44 -8.44 -0.05
N TYR A 31 -23.40 -7.60 0.02
CA TYR A 31 -22.82 -7.16 1.28
C TYR A 31 -23.83 -6.37 2.13
N GLN A 32 -24.56 -5.43 1.51
CA GLN A 32 -25.60 -4.63 2.18
C GLN A 32 -26.74 -5.48 2.76
N SER A 33 -27.07 -6.62 2.12
CA SER A 33 -28.12 -7.54 2.60
C SER A 33 -27.82 -8.16 3.97
N TYR A 34 -26.55 -8.13 4.42
CA TYR A 34 -26.16 -8.62 5.73
C TYR A 34 -26.41 -7.61 6.87
N HIS A 35 -26.80 -6.37 6.55
CA HIS A 35 -27.13 -5.32 7.53
C HIS A 35 -26.01 -5.07 8.58
N VAL A 36 -24.75 -5.11 8.15
CA VAL A 36 -23.59 -4.83 9.01
C VAL A 36 -23.63 -3.37 9.45
N SER A 37 -23.48 -3.11 10.74
CA SER A 37 -23.41 -1.74 11.27
C SER A 37 -22.03 -1.12 11.02
N ARG A 38 -21.96 0.22 11.00
CA ARG A 38 -20.67 0.92 10.85
C ARG A 38 -19.68 0.61 11.97
N GLU A 39 -20.16 0.45 13.19
CA GLU A 39 -19.32 0.08 14.33
C GLU A 39 -18.69 -1.30 14.12
N GLN A 40 -19.44 -2.23 13.54
CA GLN A 40 -18.95 -3.56 13.22
C GLN A 40 -17.91 -3.53 12.10
N GLU A 41 -18.11 -2.71 11.06
CA GLU A 41 -17.13 -2.49 9.99
C GLU A 41 -15.83 -1.88 10.52
N GLN A 42 -15.93 -0.91 11.44
CA GLN A 42 -14.78 -0.29 12.08
C GLN A 42 -13.97 -1.31 12.89
N ALA A 43 -14.65 -2.17 13.66
CA ALA A 43 -13.99 -3.25 14.39
C ALA A 43 -13.28 -4.22 13.44
N TRP A 44 -13.95 -4.66 12.37
CA TRP A 44 -13.33 -5.55 11.38
C TRP A 44 -12.17 -4.90 10.64
N ARG A 45 -12.28 -3.62 10.30
CA ARG A 45 -11.18 -2.87 9.70
C ARG A 45 -9.97 -2.83 10.62
N ALA A 46 -10.16 -2.60 11.92
CA ALA A 46 -9.06 -2.61 12.88
C ALA A 46 -8.37 -3.99 12.91
N GLU A 47 -9.15 -5.08 12.94
CA GLU A 47 -8.61 -6.44 12.85
C GLU A 47 -7.85 -6.70 11.54
N PHE A 48 -8.38 -6.22 10.41
CA PHE A 48 -7.74 -6.35 9.09
C PHE A 48 -6.39 -5.62 9.06
N ILE A 49 -6.34 -4.38 9.53
CA ILE A 49 -5.12 -3.58 9.58
C ILE A 49 -4.10 -4.23 10.51
N GLU A 50 -4.51 -4.66 11.70
CA GLU A 50 -3.64 -5.35 12.66
C GLU A 50 -3.01 -6.61 12.03
N HIS A 51 -3.83 -7.43 11.37
CA HIS A 51 -3.37 -8.64 10.69
C HIS A 51 -2.29 -8.34 9.64
N TRP A 52 -2.55 -7.41 8.73
CA TRP A 52 -1.59 -7.10 7.66
C TRP A 52 -0.35 -6.35 8.15
N CYS A 53 -0.48 -5.51 9.17
CA CYS A 53 0.67 -4.90 9.85
C CYS A 53 1.61 -5.96 10.42
N ALA A 54 1.08 -7.05 11.01
CA ALA A 54 1.87 -8.14 11.55
C ALA A 54 2.61 -8.97 10.48
N LEU A 55 2.19 -8.86 9.21
CA LEU A 55 2.77 -9.58 8.08
C LEU A 55 3.62 -8.68 7.16
N LEU A 56 3.87 -7.42 7.55
CA LEU A 56 4.72 -6.52 6.77
C LEU A 56 6.11 -7.13 6.57
N SER A 57 6.57 -7.09 5.32
CA SER A 57 7.87 -7.63 4.92
C SER A 57 8.48 -6.76 3.83
N CYS A 58 9.80 -6.75 3.77
CA CYS A 58 10.53 -6.14 2.66
C CYS A 58 10.76 -7.11 1.49
N ASP A 59 10.49 -8.41 1.66
CA ASP A 59 10.68 -9.41 0.61
C ASP A 59 9.36 -9.73 -0.12
N ASP A 60 8.24 -9.73 0.61
CA ASP A 60 6.89 -9.89 0.09
C ASP A 60 6.05 -8.65 0.41
N LEU A 61 5.68 -7.92 -0.63
CA LEU A 61 4.95 -6.66 -0.51
C LEU A 61 3.42 -6.85 -0.52
N GLY A 62 2.91 -8.09 -0.48
CA GLY A 62 1.46 -8.35 -0.45
C GLY A 62 0.75 -7.66 0.71
N ALA A 63 1.32 -7.72 1.92
CA ALA A 63 0.77 -7.03 3.08
C ALA A 63 0.74 -5.50 2.90
N LEU A 64 1.79 -4.93 2.30
CA LEU A 64 1.84 -3.51 1.96
C LEU A 64 0.72 -3.12 0.99
N GLN A 65 0.48 -3.95 -0.03
CA GLN A 65 -0.56 -3.73 -1.02
C GLN A 65 -1.96 -3.72 -0.39
N HIS A 66 -2.29 -4.70 0.46
CA HIS A 66 -3.57 -4.74 1.17
C HIS A 66 -3.79 -3.50 2.06
N LEU A 67 -2.75 -3.07 2.80
CA LEU A 67 -2.84 -1.86 3.64
C LEU A 67 -3.03 -0.58 2.81
N TRP A 68 -2.34 -0.49 1.66
CA TRP A 68 -2.51 0.64 0.76
C TRP A 68 -3.92 0.67 0.16
N TYR A 69 -4.40 -0.45 -0.38
CA TYR A 69 -5.75 -0.54 -0.92
C TYR A 69 -6.83 -0.30 0.12
N ALA A 70 -6.61 -0.70 1.36
CA ALA A 70 -7.50 -0.37 2.47
C ALA A 70 -7.44 1.09 2.90
N GLU A 71 -6.57 1.94 2.34
CA GLU A 71 -6.34 3.32 2.79
C GLU A 71 -6.00 3.39 4.29
N ALA A 72 -5.22 2.43 4.79
CA ALA A 72 -4.89 2.27 6.21
C ALA A 72 -3.89 3.31 6.74
N THR A 73 -4.32 4.56 6.88
CA THR A 73 -3.48 5.66 7.43
C THR A 73 -2.94 5.35 8.84
N GLU A 74 -3.63 4.51 9.59
CA GLU A 74 -3.25 4.01 10.91
C GLU A 74 -1.94 3.19 10.87
N ALA A 75 -1.61 2.59 9.72
CA ALA A 75 -0.38 1.82 9.53
C ALA A 75 0.86 2.69 9.24
N LEU A 76 0.69 3.98 8.95
CA LEU A 76 1.77 4.89 8.56
C LEU A 76 3.03 4.84 9.46
N PRO A 77 2.92 4.80 10.80
CA PRO A 77 4.10 4.70 11.66
C PRO A 77 4.92 3.42 11.41
N LEU A 78 4.25 2.28 11.25
CA LEU A 78 4.90 0.99 11.00
C LEU A 78 5.49 0.94 9.59
N LEU A 79 4.76 1.42 8.58
CA LEU A 79 5.26 1.52 7.21
C LEU A 79 6.53 2.36 7.15
N THR A 80 6.55 3.51 7.83
CA THR A 80 7.71 4.41 7.91
C THR A 80 8.90 3.74 8.57
N ALA A 81 8.70 2.99 9.65
CA ALA A 81 9.78 2.27 10.33
C ALA A 81 10.40 1.15 9.46
N GLN A 82 9.59 0.54 8.58
CA GLN A 82 10.02 -0.56 7.72
C GLN A 82 10.66 -0.07 6.40
N ALA A 83 10.26 1.11 5.93
CA ALA A 83 10.54 1.60 4.58
C ALA A 83 12.01 1.68 4.17
N SER A 84 12.95 1.70 5.12
CA SER A 84 14.40 1.77 4.86
C SER A 84 15.14 0.43 4.99
N GLN A 85 14.44 -0.65 5.36
CA GLN A 85 15.09 -1.93 5.70
C GLN A 85 15.28 -2.87 4.49
N GLY A 86 14.52 -2.64 3.42
CA GLY A 86 14.52 -3.48 2.22
C GLY A 86 15.50 -3.05 1.14
N ASP A 87 15.50 -3.80 0.05
CA ASP A 87 16.20 -3.43 -1.19
C ASP A 87 15.58 -2.20 -1.86
N SER A 88 16.17 -1.75 -2.98
CA SER A 88 15.70 -0.55 -3.67
C SER A 88 14.26 -0.66 -4.20
N TYR A 89 13.77 -1.87 -4.46
CA TYR A 89 12.40 -2.11 -4.92
C TYR A 89 11.40 -1.98 -3.76
N ALA A 90 11.68 -2.61 -2.61
CA ALA A 90 10.87 -2.45 -1.42
C ALA A 90 10.82 -0.98 -0.97
N GLN A 91 11.97 -0.30 -0.91
CA GLN A 91 12.03 1.12 -0.54
C GLN A 91 11.15 2.00 -1.43
N LEU A 92 11.15 1.76 -2.76
CA LEU A 92 10.31 2.48 -3.72
C LEU A 92 8.83 2.34 -3.39
N TRP A 93 8.37 1.10 -3.17
CA TRP A 93 6.96 0.82 -2.96
C TRP A 93 6.47 1.24 -1.58
N TYR A 94 7.28 1.08 -0.54
CA TYR A 94 6.98 1.62 0.78
C TYR A 94 6.86 3.15 0.73
N ALA A 95 7.81 3.84 0.10
CA ALA A 95 7.72 5.30 -0.07
C ALA A 95 6.45 5.71 -0.82
N THR A 96 6.06 4.94 -1.83
CA THR A 96 4.82 5.18 -2.61
C THR A 96 3.58 5.02 -1.76
N ALA A 97 3.43 3.90 -1.04
CA ALA A 97 2.30 3.67 -0.16
C ALA A 97 2.21 4.70 0.96
N ILE A 98 3.34 5.04 1.61
CA ILE A 98 3.41 6.07 2.65
C ILE A 98 2.89 7.39 2.12
N TRP A 99 3.35 7.83 0.94
CA TRP A 99 2.90 9.07 0.37
C TRP A 99 1.40 9.08 0.10
N GLU A 100 0.88 8.04 -0.56
CA GLU A 100 -0.55 7.96 -0.92
C GLU A 100 -1.44 8.00 0.31
N LEU A 101 -1.09 7.24 1.35
CA LEU A 101 -1.82 7.23 2.61
C LEU A 101 -1.73 8.59 3.32
N ALA A 102 -0.55 9.19 3.38
CA ALA A 102 -0.33 10.47 4.03
C ALA A 102 -1.01 11.64 3.30
N ALA A 103 -1.17 11.56 1.96
CA ALA A 103 -1.80 12.59 1.14
C ALA A 103 -3.28 12.82 1.46
N THR A 104 -3.95 11.87 2.12
CA THR A 104 -5.33 12.01 2.60
C THR A 104 -5.48 13.12 3.63
N ASN A 105 -4.43 13.43 4.40
CA ASN A 105 -4.40 14.52 5.38
C ASN A 105 -2.97 15.10 5.51
N PRO A 106 -2.56 15.98 4.57
CA PRO A 106 -1.19 16.47 4.49
C PRO A 106 -0.73 17.27 5.72
N THR A 107 -1.65 17.96 6.40
CA THR A 107 -1.31 18.73 7.61
C THR A 107 -0.98 17.83 8.79
N ARG A 108 -1.63 16.66 8.88
CA ARG A 108 -1.37 15.67 9.93
C ARG A 108 -0.12 14.83 9.63
N TYR A 109 0.08 14.44 8.38
CA TYR A 109 1.09 13.45 7.97
C TYR A 109 2.25 14.04 7.16
N HIS A 110 2.58 15.30 7.44
CA HIS A 110 3.66 16.02 6.74
C HIS A 110 5.05 15.36 6.95
N ALA A 111 5.29 14.71 8.10
CA ALA A 111 6.56 14.05 8.37
C ALA A 111 6.74 12.82 7.48
N GLU A 112 5.69 12.01 7.34
CA GLU A 112 5.62 10.82 6.52
C GLU A 112 5.76 11.16 5.03
N GLN A 113 5.11 12.23 4.57
CA GLN A 113 5.28 12.75 3.21
C GLN A 113 6.74 13.14 2.92
N ARG A 114 7.38 13.88 3.83
CA ARG A 114 8.81 14.22 3.67
C ARG A 114 9.70 12.99 3.69
N HIS A 115 9.38 11.99 4.50
CA HIS A 115 10.12 10.73 4.55
C HIS A 115 10.04 9.98 3.20
N ALA A 116 8.85 9.85 2.64
CA ALA A 116 8.66 9.24 1.31
C ALA A 116 9.45 9.98 0.21
N ILE A 117 9.41 11.31 0.19
CA ILE A 117 10.22 12.12 -0.73
C ILE A 117 11.71 11.85 -0.55
N GLN A 118 12.18 11.78 0.69
CA GLN A 118 13.58 11.53 0.98
C GLN A 118 14.02 10.14 0.49
N LEU A 119 13.18 9.11 0.65
CA LEU A 119 13.45 7.78 0.11
C LEU A 119 13.60 7.80 -1.41
N TRP A 120 12.69 8.42 -2.15
CA TRP A 120 12.83 8.54 -3.60
C TRP A 120 14.10 9.28 -4.01
N ARG A 121 14.46 10.36 -3.31
CA ARG A 121 15.72 11.09 -3.55
C ARG A 121 16.94 10.20 -3.31
N THR A 122 16.92 9.40 -2.25
CA THR A 122 17.97 8.43 -1.94
C THR A 122 18.12 7.40 -3.06
N LEU A 123 17.01 6.85 -3.57
CA LEU A 123 17.02 5.92 -4.70
C LEU A 123 17.62 6.54 -5.96
N LEU A 124 17.40 7.84 -6.20
CA LEU A 124 18.02 8.56 -7.32
C LEU A 124 19.51 8.85 -7.13
N ALA A 125 20.02 8.85 -5.89
CA ALA A 125 21.39 9.23 -5.59
C ALA A 125 22.32 8.04 -5.29
N GLN A 126 21.77 6.89 -4.89
CA GLN A 126 22.54 5.72 -4.44
C GLN A 126 22.57 4.59 -5.48
N PRO A 127 23.51 3.63 -5.35
CA PRO A 127 23.49 2.41 -6.13
C PRO A 127 22.19 1.65 -5.94
N ILE A 128 21.63 1.15 -7.04
CA ILE A 128 20.41 0.34 -7.02
C ILE A 128 20.78 -1.13 -6.83
N TRP A 129 20.17 -1.76 -5.84
CA TRP A 129 20.31 -3.19 -5.57
C TRP A 129 18.94 -3.83 -5.37
N LEU A 130 18.75 -5.00 -5.96
CA LEU A 130 17.50 -5.76 -5.90
C LEU A 130 17.77 -7.24 -5.65
N THR A 131 16.91 -7.87 -4.86
CA THR A 131 16.85 -9.33 -4.72
C THR A 131 16.39 -9.99 -6.03
N GLU A 132 16.69 -11.28 -6.20
CA GLU A 132 16.24 -12.04 -7.37
C GLU A 132 14.71 -12.09 -7.48
N GLN A 133 14.02 -12.16 -6.34
CA GLN A 133 12.57 -12.16 -6.24
C GLN A 133 11.97 -10.86 -6.81
N HIS A 134 12.50 -9.69 -6.42
CA HIS A 134 12.00 -8.42 -6.95
C HIS A 134 12.38 -8.19 -8.40
N GLN A 135 13.54 -8.67 -8.84
CA GLN A 135 13.85 -8.69 -10.27
C GLN A 135 12.83 -9.55 -11.05
N ALA A 136 12.41 -10.69 -10.50
CA ALA A 136 11.36 -11.52 -11.11
C ALA A 136 10.01 -10.80 -11.16
N ALA A 137 9.63 -10.09 -10.10
CA ALA A 137 8.43 -9.27 -10.07
C ALA A 137 8.43 -8.21 -11.18
N ILE A 138 9.55 -7.48 -11.38
CA ILE A 138 9.67 -6.50 -12.46
C ILE A 138 9.53 -7.17 -13.84
N ARG A 139 10.17 -8.33 -14.06
CA ARG A 139 10.07 -9.05 -15.34
C ARG A 139 8.62 -9.47 -15.66
N ALA A 140 7.84 -9.82 -14.64
CA ALA A 140 6.45 -10.21 -14.80
C ALA A 140 5.54 -9.08 -15.28
N LEU A 141 5.95 -7.80 -15.15
CA LEU A 141 5.17 -6.64 -15.62
C LEU A 141 5.10 -6.51 -17.15
N GLY A 142 5.85 -7.34 -17.91
CA GLY A 142 5.70 -7.47 -19.36
C GLY A 142 6.27 -6.33 -20.21
N SER A 143 6.53 -5.15 -19.63
CA SER A 143 7.35 -4.10 -20.23
C SER A 143 8.78 -4.24 -19.72
N ALA A 144 9.71 -4.64 -20.59
CA ALA A 144 11.11 -4.75 -20.20
C ALA A 144 11.70 -3.34 -20.03
N PRO A 145 12.03 -2.89 -18.80
CA PRO A 145 12.84 -1.69 -18.66
C PRO A 145 14.21 -1.97 -19.27
N LEU A 146 14.92 -0.91 -19.71
CA LEU A 146 16.29 -1.04 -20.23
C LEU A 146 17.22 -1.72 -19.22
N SER A 147 16.94 -1.57 -17.92
CA SER A 147 17.55 -2.32 -16.80
C SER A 147 16.66 -2.25 -15.55
N TYR A 148 16.92 -3.09 -14.53
CA TYR A 148 16.24 -2.94 -13.23
C TYR A 148 16.55 -1.60 -12.57
N GLU A 149 17.77 -1.09 -12.76
CA GLU A 149 18.15 0.23 -12.26
C GLU A 149 17.33 1.34 -12.91
N SER A 150 17.18 1.32 -14.24
CA SER A 150 16.37 2.32 -14.94
C SER A 150 14.92 2.26 -14.47
N TYR A 151 14.35 1.07 -14.28
CA TYR A 151 13.01 0.93 -13.72
C TYR A 151 12.85 1.65 -12.37
N ILE A 152 13.72 1.36 -11.40
CA ILE A 152 13.62 1.98 -10.07
C ILE A 152 13.80 3.49 -10.16
N ARG A 153 14.80 3.96 -10.91
CA ARG A 153 15.09 5.40 -11.04
C ARG A 153 13.97 6.14 -11.77
N ASP A 154 13.44 5.58 -12.84
CA ASP A 154 12.36 6.21 -13.62
C ASP A 154 11.09 6.32 -12.78
N GLN A 155 10.76 5.28 -12.00
CA GLN A 155 9.62 5.31 -11.08
C GLN A 155 9.84 6.30 -9.94
N ALA A 156 10.99 6.28 -9.27
CA ALA A 156 11.30 7.23 -8.20
C ALA A 156 11.28 8.69 -8.71
N ALA A 157 11.81 8.93 -9.91
CA ALA A 157 11.79 10.25 -10.54
C ALA A 157 10.37 10.67 -10.94
N HIS A 158 9.56 9.74 -11.46
CA HIS A 158 8.15 10.00 -11.75
C HIS A 158 7.39 10.38 -10.47
N CYS A 159 7.52 9.59 -9.39
CA CYS A 159 6.91 9.91 -8.10
C CYS A 159 7.34 11.29 -7.60
N LEU A 160 8.64 11.62 -7.64
CA LEU A 160 9.11 12.94 -7.22
C LEU A 160 8.52 14.08 -8.06
N ARG A 161 8.46 13.94 -9.38
CA ARG A 161 7.91 14.99 -10.26
C ARG A 161 6.42 15.23 -9.99
N GLU A 162 5.63 14.16 -9.95
CA GLU A 162 4.18 14.26 -9.77
C GLU A 162 3.80 14.72 -8.35
N LYS A 163 4.57 14.32 -7.35
CA LYS A 163 4.13 14.41 -5.95
C LYS A 163 4.89 15.47 -5.16
N ALA A 164 6.20 15.63 -5.37
CA ALA A 164 6.98 16.64 -4.66
C ALA A 164 6.82 18.05 -5.26
N GLY A 165 6.40 18.17 -6.53
CA GLY A 165 6.01 19.44 -7.15
C GLY A 165 4.70 20.04 -6.64
N VAL A 166 4.00 19.33 -5.74
CA VAL A 166 2.71 19.73 -5.14
C VAL A 166 2.87 20.22 -3.70
N LEU A 167 4.07 20.13 -3.10
CA LEU A 167 4.34 20.73 -1.79
C LEU A 167 4.82 22.18 -1.95
N PRO A 168 4.19 23.16 -1.29
CA PRO A 168 4.57 24.58 -1.35
C PRO A 168 5.94 24.87 -0.76
#